data_AF-A0A0P8AFJ5-F1
#
_entry.id   AF-A0A0P8AFJ5-F1
#
_cell.length_a   1.000
_cell.length_b   1.000
_cell.length_c   1.000
_cell.angle_alpha   90.00
_cell.angle_beta   90.00
_cell.angle_gamma   90.00
#
_symmetry.space_group_name_H-M   'P 1'
#
loop_
_entity.id
_entity.type
_entity.pdbx_description
1 polymer ?
#
loop_
_entity_poly.entity_id
_entity_poly.type
_entity_poly.pdbx_seq_one_letter_code
_entity_poly.pdbx_strand_id
1 'polypeptide(L)'
;MAKTEILTYDFVVDYLAKNNRQKHLLLGNGFSMAYDSGIFSYNALNKFIDSIDNPLLKKLFSIVDNKNFELVMQQLDNFLEIAEMFGTDKELTMQIKSAGDELKHSLIDAVKELHPEHVFTIPEEKSTACFRWLNEYLAKGGNVFTTNYDLLLYWVLMRNESKNHTDGFGRDKEDADYVPSNEANYSELRWGKNKSDQNVHYLHGTLPFFDGGIDIIKEEYTTKHYLLENIKERMENKEYPIFVTAGNGREKLMNIMHNKYLTYCYENLCAIQGSLVTFGFNFGQYDDHIIEAINKATKFREDAQGNLTKLYSIYIGVYSDSDAEYIESIRKKFKCKVNLFDSKTAKVWE
;
A
#
# COMPACT_ATOMS: atom_id res chain seq x y z
N MET A 1 35.98 -7.58 -0.45
CA MET A 1 34.73 -8.38 -0.53
C MET A 1 34.41 -8.56 -2.00
N ALA A 2 34.00 -9.74 -2.46
CA ALA A 2 33.59 -9.91 -3.86
C ALA A 2 32.34 -9.03 -4.10
N LYS A 3 32.37 -8.20 -5.14
CA LYS A 3 31.21 -7.37 -5.53
C LYS A 3 30.10 -8.34 -5.95
N THR A 4 28.91 -8.23 -5.34
CA THR A 4 27.76 -9.06 -5.70
C THR A 4 27.44 -8.83 -7.18
N GLU A 5 27.26 -9.93 -7.91
CA GLU A 5 26.84 -9.88 -9.31
C GLU A 5 25.43 -9.26 -9.41
N ILE A 6 25.30 -8.22 -10.23
CA ILE A 6 24.02 -7.55 -10.51
C ILE A 6 23.42 -8.20 -11.76
N LEU A 7 22.28 -8.86 -11.60
CA LEU A 7 21.58 -9.57 -12.66
C LEU A 7 20.74 -8.63 -13.53
N THR A 8 20.28 -9.10 -14.69
CA THR A 8 19.20 -8.44 -15.44
C THR A 8 17.84 -8.97 -14.98
N TYR A 9 16.79 -8.16 -15.13
CA TYR A 9 15.42 -8.56 -14.79
C TYR A 9 14.96 -9.79 -15.59
N ASP A 10 15.20 -9.81 -16.90
CA ASP A 10 14.86 -10.94 -17.76
C ASP A 10 15.53 -12.23 -17.30
N PHE A 11 16.81 -12.16 -16.89
CA PHE A 11 17.51 -13.30 -16.33
C PHE A 11 16.84 -13.80 -15.05
N VAL A 12 16.41 -12.90 -14.15
CA VAL A 12 15.71 -13.27 -12.90
C VAL A 12 14.40 -13.99 -13.22
N VAL A 13 13.58 -13.43 -14.10
CA VAL A 13 12.27 -14.00 -14.45
C VAL A 13 12.41 -15.37 -15.10
N ASP A 14 13.36 -15.51 -16.04
CA ASP A 14 13.67 -16.75 -16.74
C ASP A 14 14.24 -17.81 -15.80
N TYR A 15 15.16 -17.43 -14.92
CA TYR A 15 15.74 -18.34 -13.93
C TYR A 15 14.66 -18.88 -13.00
N LEU A 16 13.78 -18.02 -12.49
CA LEU A 16 12.69 -18.43 -11.61
C LEU A 16 11.67 -19.32 -12.33
N ALA A 17 11.34 -19.01 -13.58
CA ALA A 17 10.45 -19.85 -14.40
C ALA A 17 11.06 -21.24 -14.66
N LYS A 18 12.33 -21.32 -15.06
CA LYS A 18 13.05 -22.60 -15.31
C LYS A 18 13.12 -23.49 -14.07
N ASN A 19 13.17 -22.89 -12.88
CA ASN A 19 13.22 -23.61 -11.61
C ASN A 19 11.83 -23.84 -10.98
N ASN A 20 10.74 -23.60 -11.73
CA ASN A 20 9.36 -23.71 -11.27
C ASN A 20 9.12 -23.00 -9.91
N ARG A 21 9.72 -21.82 -9.74
CA ARG A 21 9.58 -21.02 -8.53
C ARG A 21 8.38 -20.08 -8.68
N GLN A 22 7.44 -20.17 -7.75
CA GLN A 22 6.39 -19.16 -7.63
C GLN A 22 7.03 -17.78 -7.45
N LYS A 23 6.57 -16.81 -8.24
CA LYS A 23 7.05 -15.43 -8.21
C LYS A 23 6.02 -14.55 -7.50
N HIS A 24 6.50 -13.76 -6.56
CA HIS A 24 5.74 -12.68 -5.93
C HIS A 24 6.47 -11.36 -6.17
N LEU A 25 5.74 -10.24 -6.08
CA LEU A 25 6.26 -8.91 -6.32
C LEU A 25 6.03 -8.03 -5.10
N LEU A 26 7.02 -7.26 -4.69
CA LEU A 26 6.90 -6.19 -3.70
C LEU A 26 7.27 -4.86 -4.34
N LEU A 27 6.31 -3.94 -4.39
CA LEU A 27 6.46 -2.59 -4.92
C LEU A 27 6.72 -1.61 -3.77
N GLY A 28 7.72 -0.76 -3.98
CA GLY A 28 7.97 0.42 -3.17
C GLY A 28 7.83 1.71 -3.97
N ASN A 29 8.09 2.85 -3.33
CA ASN A 29 7.86 4.15 -3.94
C ASN A 29 8.66 4.37 -5.24
N GLY A 30 9.78 3.66 -5.39
CA GLY A 30 10.56 3.68 -6.64
C GLY A 30 9.76 3.18 -7.86
N PHE A 31 8.70 2.39 -7.68
CA PHE A 31 7.76 2.02 -8.75
C PHE A 31 7.12 3.27 -9.37
N SER A 32 6.57 4.13 -8.52
CA SER A 32 5.88 5.36 -8.92
C SER A 32 6.88 6.43 -9.37
N MET A 33 8.05 6.51 -8.72
CA MET A 33 9.13 7.39 -9.19
C MET A 33 9.70 6.99 -10.56
N ALA A 34 9.71 5.68 -10.88
CA ALA A 34 10.14 5.22 -12.19
C ALA A 34 9.18 5.62 -13.31
N TYR A 35 7.91 5.89 -12.98
CA TYR A 35 6.96 6.49 -13.91
C TYR A 35 7.21 7.99 -14.05
N ASP A 36 7.18 8.72 -12.93
CA ASP A 36 7.40 10.15 -12.87
C ASP A 36 7.97 10.56 -11.49
N SER A 37 9.26 10.87 -11.44
CA SER A 37 9.94 11.29 -10.21
C SER A 37 9.58 12.70 -9.75
N GLY A 38 9.03 13.54 -10.64
CA GLY A 38 8.59 14.89 -10.32
C GLY A 38 7.28 14.89 -9.53
N ILE A 39 6.39 13.95 -9.87
CA ILE A 39 5.09 13.76 -9.22
C ILE A 39 5.22 12.88 -7.97
N PHE A 40 5.86 11.71 -8.07
CA PHE A 40 5.83 10.68 -7.02
C PHE A 40 7.05 10.68 -6.08
N SER A 41 7.59 11.86 -5.76
CA SER A 41 8.78 11.95 -4.89
C SER A 41 8.50 11.38 -3.49
N TYR A 42 9.49 10.67 -2.92
CA TYR A 42 9.51 9.87 -1.66
C TYR A 42 8.93 10.54 -0.40
N ASN A 43 8.57 11.80 -0.53
CA ASN A 43 8.49 12.73 0.54
C ASN A 43 7.25 13.58 0.45
N ALA A 44 6.29 13.38 -0.44
CA ALA A 44 5.23 14.38 -0.51
C ALA A 44 4.25 14.33 0.67
N LEU A 45 3.86 13.15 1.15
CA LEU A 45 3.06 13.03 2.38
C LEU A 45 3.89 13.30 3.66
N ASN A 46 5.16 12.88 3.67
CA ASN A 46 6.08 13.15 4.80
C ASN A 46 6.51 14.62 4.85
N LYS A 47 6.89 15.24 3.72
CA LYS A 47 7.10 16.68 3.58
C LYS A 47 5.84 17.41 3.90
N PHE A 48 4.67 16.91 3.52
CA PHE A 48 3.41 17.51 3.92
C PHE A 48 3.36 17.60 5.46
N ILE A 49 3.51 16.48 6.18
CA ILE A 49 3.55 16.46 7.65
C ILE A 49 4.65 17.39 8.21
N ASP A 50 5.84 17.38 7.61
CA ASP A 50 6.97 18.21 8.04
C ASP A 50 6.80 19.71 7.69
N SER A 51 5.94 20.03 6.71
CA SER A 51 5.61 21.38 6.24
C SER A 51 4.40 22.00 6.92
N ILE A 52 3.62 21.21 7.67
CA ILE A 52 2.53 21.73 8.51
C ILE A 52 3.15 22.76 9.44
N ASP A 53 2.84 24.05 9.26
CA ASP A 53 3.34 25.13 10.12
C ASP A 53 2.33 25.54 11.20
N ASN A 54 1.53 24.58 11.66
CA ASN A 54 0.65 24.74 12.80
C ASN A 54 1.32 24.20 14.07
N PRO A 55 1.64 25.05 15.08
CA PRO A 55 2.30 24.63 16.31
C PRO A 55 1.49 23.62 17.15
N LEU A 56 0.16 23.65 17.06
CA LEU A 56 -0.72 22.71 17.75
C LEU A 56 -0.62 21.32 17.10
N LEU A 57 -0.67 21.26 15.77
CA LEU A 57 -0.50 20.01 15.02
C LEU A 57 0.89 19.41 15.23
N LYS A 58 1.96 20.22 15.19
CA LYS A 58 3.33 19.74 15.53
C LYS A 58 3.40 19.13 16.92
N LYS A 59 2.74 19.75 17.91
CA LYS A 59 2.64 19.20 19.27
C LYS A 59 1.82 17.91 19.30
N LEU A 60 0.67 17.86 18.64
CA LEU A 60 -0.17 16.66 18.58
C LEU A 60 0.57 15.47 17.97
N PHE A 61 1.25 15.66 16.84
CA PHE A 61 2.09 14.62 16.22
C PHE A 61 3.30 14.22 17.07
N SER A 62 3.73 15.07 18.01
CA SER A 62 4.79 14.71 18.97
C SER A 62 4.28 13.98 20.21
N ILE A 63 3.00 14.17 20.56
CA ILE A 63 2.33 13.56 21.72
C ILE A 63 1.75 12.20 21.35
N VAL A 64 1.09 12.13 20.20
CA VAL A 64 0.64 10.88 19.62
C VAL A 64 1.89 10.22 19.05
N ASP A 65 2.38 9.19 19.73
CA ASP A 65 3.61 8.44 19.44
C ASP A 65 3.50 7.61 18.14
N ASN A 66 2.87 8.17 17.13
CA ASN A 66 2.60 7.57 15.84
C ASN A 66 2.22 8.71 14.91
N LYS A 67 2.96 8.90 13.82
CA LYS A 67 2.43 9.60 12.65
C LYS A 67 1.41 8.64 12.03
N ASN A 68 0.33 8.31 12.73
CA ASN A 68 -0.81 7.56 12.21
C ASN A 68 -1.92 8.59 12.09
N PHE A 69 -2.17 9.06 10.87
CA PHE A 69 -3.12 10.13 10.62
C PHE A 69 -4.54 9.74 11.01
N GLU A 70 -4.97 8.52 10.67
CA GLU A 70 -6.29 8.00 11.02
C GLU A 70 -6.49 8.10 12.54
N LEU A 71 -5.51 7.62 13.30
CA LEU A 71 -5.53 7.70 14.76
C LEU A 71 -5.52 9.14 15.27
N VAL A 72 -4.66 10.02 14.72
CA VAL A 72 -4.61 11.44 15.12
C VAL A 72 -5.96 12.11 14.88
N MET A 73 -6.58 11.90 13.72
CA MET A 73 -7.90 12.47 13.41
C MET A 73 -8.99 11.91 14.32
N GLN A 74 -9.03 10.60 14.55
CA GLN A 74 -9.98 9.97 15.49
C GLN A 74 -9.81 10.50 16.92
N GLN A 75 -8.57 10.67 17.40
CA GLN A 75 -8.31 11.22 18.73
C GLN A 75 -8.73 12.68 18.85
N LEU A 76 -8.52 13.47 17.79
CA LEU A 76 -9.02 14.86 17.72
C LEU A 76 -10.54 14.91 17.78
N ASP A 77 -11.23 14.09 16.98
CA ASP A 77 -12.69 14.00 16.96
C ASP A 77 -13.24 13.56 18.33
N ASN A 78 -12.68 12.51 18.93
CA ASN A 78 -13.07 12.04 20.25
C ASN A 78 -12.83 13.09 21.34
N PHE A 79 -11.70 13.78 21.30
CA PHE A 79 -11.40 14.84 22.27
C PHE A 79 -12.39 15.99 22.15
N LEU A 80 -12.75 16.42 20.93
CA LEU A 80 -13.73 17.47 20.70
C LEU A 80 -15.09 17.09 21.29
N GLU A 81 -15.58 15.87 21.01
CA GLU A 81 -16.86 15.39 21.53
C GLU A 81 -16.88 15.35 23.08
N ILE A 82 -15.79 14.89 23.68
CA ILE A 82 -15.62 14.86 25.14
C ILE A 82 -15.56 16.30 25.71
N ALA A 83 -14.75 17.17 25.10
CA ALA A 83 -14.55 18.54 25.56
C ALA A 83 -15.84 19.37 25.51
N GLU A 84 -16.66 19.19 24.46
CA GLU A 84 -17.98 19.81 24.34
C GLU A 84 -18.93 19.36 25.46
N MET A 85 -18.90 18.08 25.83
CA MET A 85 -19.72 17.54 26.92
C MET A 85 -19.33 18.08 28.30
N PHE A 86 -18.04 18.26 28.58
CA PHE A 86 -17.57 18.79 29.86
C PHE A 86 -17.68 20.32 29.98
N GLY A 87 -18.26 21.01 28.99
CA GLY A 87 -18.43 22.46 29.01
C GLY A 87 -17.09 23.22 28.96
N THR A 88 -16.12 22.63 28.27
CA THR A 88 -14.77 23.19 28.12
C THR A 88 -14.81 24.55 27.41
N ASP A 89 -13.77 25.36 27.63
CA ASP A 89 -13.58 26.65 26.99
C ASP A 89 -13.83 26.57 25.47
N LYS A 90 -14.80 27.37 24.98
CA LYS A 90 -15.16 27.44 23.56
C LYS A 90 -13.97 27.82 22.68
N GLU A 91 -13.02 28.57 23.21
CA GLU A 91 -11.81 28.96 22.49
C GLU A 91 -10.92 27.74 22.22
N LEU A 92 -10.76 26.85 23.21
CA LEU A 92 -9.98 25.61 23.04
C LEU A 92 -10.63 24.67 22.03
N THR A 93 -11.95 24.46 22.13
CA THR A 93 -12.69 23.61 21.17
C THR A 93 -12.58 24.16 19.74
N MET A 94 -12.63 25.48 19.57
CA MET A 94 -12.48 26.11 18.26
C MET A 94 -11.06 25.95 17.69
N GLN A 95 -10.02 26.10 18.52
CA GLN A 95 -8.62 25.88 18.11
C GLN A 95 -8.38 24.44 17.65
N ILE A 96 -8.93 23.46 18.37
CA ILE A 96 -8.76 22.04 18.06
C ILE A 96 -9.52 21.67 16.79
N LYS A 97 -10.76 22.17 16.63
CA LYS A 97 -11.54 21.99 15.41
C LYS A 97 -10.81 22.57 14.19
N SER A 98 -10.31 23.80 14.31
CA SER A 98 -9.53 24.44 13.24
C SER A 98 -8.28 23.65 12.87
N ALA A 99 -7.58 23.07 13.85
CA ALA A 99 -6.40 22.26 13.59
C ALA A 99 -6.76 20.93 12.89
N GLY A 100 -7.86 20.28 13.30
CA GLY A 100 -8.37 19.09 12.62
C GLY A 100 -8.79 19.38 11.18
N ASP A 101 -9.49 20.49 10.95
CA ASP A 101 -9.91 20.93 9.61
C ASP A 101 -8.70 21.24 8.72
N GLU A 102 -7.70 21.94 9.24
CA GLU A 102 -6.44 22.23 8.53
C GLU A 102 -5.70 20.94 8.16
N LEU A 103 -5.56 20.00 9.10
CA LEU A 103 -4.92 18.72 8.86
C LEU A 103 -5.65 17.91 7.77
N LYS A 104 -6.99 17.90 7.81
CA LYS A 104 -7.85 17.26 6.80
C LYS A 104 -7.68 17.90 5.43
N HIS A 105 -7.78 19.23 5.34
CA HIS A 105 -7.70 19.96 4.08
C HIS A 105 -6.32 19.79 3.45
N SER A 106 -5.27 19.92 4.24
CA SER A 106 -3.93 19.83 3.70
C SER A 106 -3.55 18.40 3.29
N LEU A 107 -4.14 17.35 3.88
CA LEU A 107 -4.03 15.99 3.34
C LEU A 107 -4.70 15.88 1.96
N ILE A 108 -5.93 16.39 1.84
CA ILE A 108 -6.67 16.40 0.56
C ILE A 108 -5.87 17.14 -0.51
N ASP A 109 -5.30 18.30 -0.17
CA ASP A 109 -4.52 19.11 -1.09
C ASP A 109 -3.21 18.41 -1.48
N ALA A 110 -2.49 17.80 -0.52
CA ALA A 110 -1.29 17.02 -0.82
C ALA A 110 -1.59 15.83 -1.74
N VAL A 111 -2.71 15.14 -1.50
CA VAL A 111 -3.17 14.03 -2.34
C VAL A 111 -3.52 14.51 -3.75
N LYS A 112 -4.20 15.66 -3.89
CA LYS A 112 -4.55 16.26 -5.18
C LYS A 112 -3.34 16.75 -5.96
N GLU A 113 -2.37 17.38 -5.30
CA GLU A 113 -1.14 17.85 -5.94
C GLU A 113 -0.28 16.69 -6.45
N LEU A 114 -0.28 15.55 -5.76
CA LEU A 114 0.51 14.37 -6.13
C LEU A 114 -0.15 13.45 -7.14
N HIS A 115 -1.45 13.58 -7.32
CA HIS A 115 -2.19 12.71 -8.22
C HIS A 115 -2.92 13.62 -9.20
N PRO A 116 -2.36 13.84 -10.41
CA PRO A 116 -3.11 14.50 -11.47
C PRO A 116 -4.44 13.78 -11.56
N GLU A 117 -5.54 14.53 -11.55
CA GLU A 117 -6.92 14.03 -11.35
C GLU A 117 -7.37 12.92 -12.31
N HIS A 118 -6.53 12.54 -13.28
CA HIS A 118 -6.87 11.62 -14.35
C HIS A 118 -5.92 10.43 -14.46
N VAL A 119 -6.48 9.24 -14.24
CA VAL A 119 -6.00 7.92 -14.76
C VAL A 119 -5.60 8.01 -16.24
N PHE A 120 -6.23 8.92 -16.98
CA PHE A 120 -6.00 9.18 -18.40
C PHE A 120 -4.73 9.98 -18.71
N THR A 121 -4.05 10.55 -17.71
CA THR A 121 -2.76 11.23 -17.92
C THR A 121 -1.63 10.26 -18.25
N ILE A 122 -1.76 8.99 -17.86
CA ILE A 122 -0.80 7.95 -18.21
C ILE A 122 -0.94 7.64 -19.71
N PRO A 123 0.13 7.73 -20.53
CA PRO A 123 0.06 7.28 -21.91
C PRO A 123 -0.37 5.80 -21.99
N GLU A 124 -1.25 5.47 -22.92
CA GLU A 124 -1.81 4.12 -23.05
C GLU A 124 -0.73 3.04 -23.21
N GLU A 125 0.30 3.35 -24.00
CA GLU A 125 1.46 2.48 -24.22
C GLU A 125 2.18 2.16 -22.90
N LYS A 126 2.45 3.18 -22.06
CA LYS A 126 3.09 3.01 -20.74
C LYS A 126 2.21 2.21 -19.79
N SER A 127 0.91 2.49 -19.75
CA SER A 127 -0.06 1.76 -18.93
C SER A 127 -0.13 0.28 -19.33
N THR A 128 -0.08 0.00 -20.63
CA THR A 128 -0.09 -1.36 -21.18
C THR A 128 1.22 -2.09 -20.88
N ALA A 129 2.37 -1.42 -21.03
CA ALA A 129 3.68 -1.98 -20.71
C ALA A 129 3.76 -2.40 -19.23
N CYS A 130 3.38 -1.49 -18.32
CA CYS A 130 3.33 -1.79 -16.88
C CYS A 130 2.37 -2.92 -16.56
N PHE A 131 1.21 -2.97 -17.21
CA PHE A 131 0.26 -4.05 -16.99
C PHE A 131 0.80 -5.41 -17.47
N ARG A 132 1.49 -5.47 -18.61
CA ARG A 132 2.18 -6.69 -19.07
C ARG A 132 3.21 -7.15 -18.06
N TRP A 133 3.98 -6.22 -17.51
CA TRP A 133 4.96 -6.51 -16.47
C TRP A 133 4.32 -7.05 -15.18
N LEU A 134 3.22 -6.44 -14.70
CA LEU A 134 2.46 -6.94 -13.54
C LEU A 134 1.85 -8.33 -13.79
N ASN A 135 1.37 -8.59 -15.01
CA ASN A 135 0.79 -9.88 -15.38
C ASN A 135 1.79 -11.04 -15.36
N GLU A 136 3.09 -10.77 -15.47
CA GLU A 136 4.13 -11.81 -15.29
C GLU A 136 4.04 -12.46 -13.89
N TYR A 137 3.46 -11.75 -12.91
CA TYR A 137 3.20 -12.24 -11.57
C TYR A 137 1.74 -12.68 -11.40
N LEU A 138 0.79 -11.78 -11.69
CA LEU A 138 -0.63 -11.99 -11.40
C LEU A 138 -1.21 -13.19 -12.17
N ALA A 139 -0.92 -13.31 -13.47
CA ALA A 139 -1.43 -14.41 -14.29
C ALA A 139 -0.82 -15.78 -13.93
N LYS A 140 0.24 -15.80 -13.12
CA LYS A 140 0.96 -17.01 -12.70
C LYS A 140 0.72 -17.34 -11.23
N GLY A 141 -0.39 -16.88 -10.64
CA GLY A 141 -0.75 -17.14 -9.24
C GLY A 141 0.14 -16.43 -8.22
N GLY A 142 0.88 -15.41 -8.65
CA GLY A 142 1.72 -14.58 -7.80
C GLY A 142 0.90 -13.61 -6.97
N ASN A 143 1.53 -13.09 -5.91
CA ASN A 143 0.99 -12.02 -5.09
C ASN A 143 1.78 -10.75 -5.40
N VAL A 144 1.08 -9.62 -5.56
CA VAL A 144 1.65 -8.28 -5.68
C VAL A 144 1.37 -7.52 -4.39
N PHE A 145 2.43 -7.27 -3.65
CA PHE A 145 2.41 -6.44 -2.45
C PHE A 145 2.88 -5.03 -2.82
N THR A 146 2.30 -4.01 -2.20
CA THR A 146 2.75 -2.64 -2.35
C THR A 146 2.77 -1.93 -0.99
N THR A 147 3.78 -1.08 -0.79
CA THR A 147 3.83 -0.13 0.32
C THR A 147 3.46 1.28 -0.11
N ASN A 148 3.04 1.46 -1.36
CA ASN A 148 2.70 2.78 -1.90
C ASN A 148 1.26 3.13 -1.58
N TYR A 149 1.05 4.37 -1.16
CA TYR A 149 -0.27 4.94 -0.89
C TYR A 149 -0.97 5.42 -2.17
N ASP A 150 -0.18 5.67 -3.22
CA ASP A 150 -0.65 6.26 -4.46
C ASP A 150 -1.60 5.34 -5.24
N LEU A 151 -2.29 5.96 -6.20
CA LEU A 151 -3.30 5.30 -7.02
C LEU A 151 -2.71 4.63 -8.27
N LEU A 152 -1.40 4.69 -8.51
CA LEU A 152 -0.80 4.31 -9.78
C LEU A 152 -1.00 2.82 -10.09
N LEU A 153 -0.75 1.95 -9.11
CA LEU A 153 -0.99 0.51 -9.27
C LEU A 153 -2.46 0.21 -9.56
N TYR A 154 -3.36 0.82 -8.78
CA TYR A 154 -4.80 0.68 -8.96
C TYR A 154 -5.24 1.12 -10.36
N TRP A 155 -4.76 2.28 -10.82
CA TRP A 155 -5.05 2.83 -12.14
C TRP A 155 -4.60 1.92 -13.28
N VAL A 156 -3.38 1.38 -13.20
CA VAL A 156 -2.87 0.45 -14.21
C VAL A 156 -3.74 -0.81 -14.27
N LEU A 157 -4.12 -1.38 -13.13
CA LEU A 157 -4.95 -2.58 -13.07
C LEU A 157 -6.37 -2.36 -13.61
N MET A 158 -7.00 -1.25 -13.22
CA MET A 158 -8.37 -0.92 -13.64
C MET A 158 -8.43 -0.56 -15.12
N ARG A 159 -7.52 0.29 -15.61
CA ARG A 159 -7.54 0.76 -17.02
C ARG A 159 -7.30 -0.37 -18.02
N ASN A 160 -6.56 -1.39 -17.63
CA ASN A 160 -6.29 -2.55 -18.47
C ASN A 160 -7.25 -3.73 -18.22
N GLU A 161 -8.35 -3.51 -17.48
CA GLU A 161 -9.39 -4.51 -17.19
C GLU A 161 -8.80 -5.85 -16.69
N SER A 162 -7.89 -5.77 -15.72
CA SER A 162 -7.17 -6.96 -15.25
C SER A 162 -8.12 -8.03 -14.72
N LYS A 163 -8.14 -9.20 -15.38
CA LYS A 163 -8.94 -10.36 -14.95
C LYS A 163 -8.27 -11.20 -13.87
N ASN A 164 -6.97 -10.98 -13.66
CA ASN A 164 -6.15 -11.76 -12.74
C ASN A 164 -5.84 -11.01 -11.45
N HIS A 165 -6.58 -9.93 -11.13
CA HIS A 165 -6.38 -9.18 -9.90
C HIS A 165 -7.61 -9.25 -9.01
N THR A 166 -7.37 -9.32 -7.71
CA THR A 166 -8.36 -9.04 -6.68
C THR A 166 -7.65 -8.53 -5.43
N ASP A 167 -8.20 -7.49 -4.84
CA ASP A 167 -7.76 -6.90 -3.58
C ASP A 167 -8.63 -7.36 -2.38
N GLY A 168 -9.48 -8.37 -2.60
CA GLY A 168 -10.34 -8.97 -1.58
C GLY A 168 -11.67 -8.25 -1.36
N PHE A 169 -11.90 -7.13 -2.03
CA PHE A 169 -13.15 -6.38 -1.95
C PHE A 169 -14.23 -6.96 -2.87
N GLY A 170 -15.47 -6.85 -2.45
CA GLY A 170 -16.64 -7.22 -3.25
C GLY A 170 -17.91 -6.56 -2.71
N ARG A 171 -18.99 -6.64 -3.49
CA ARG A 171 -20.31 -6.14 -3.08
C ARG A 171 -21.19 -7.30 -2.64
N ASP A 172 -21.87 -7.14 -1.51
CA ASP A 172 -22.86 -8.09 -1.04
C ASP A 172 -24.25 -7.69 -1.50
N LYS A 173 -25.06 -8.69 -1.82
CA LYS A 173 -26.47 -8.46 -2.15
C LYS A 173 -27.20 -8.19 -0.84
N GLU A 174 -27.89 -7.07 -0.76
CA GLU A 174 -28.59 -6.64 0.46
C GLU A 174 -30.06 -7.09 0.49
N ASP A 175 -30.64 -7.45 -0.66
CA ASP A 175 -31.99 -7.98 -0.71
C ASP A 175 -32.04 -9.49 -0.41
N ALA A 176 -33.26 -9.96 -0.15
CA ALA A 176 -33.55 -11.37 0.02
C ALA A 176 -33.12 -12.22 -1.21
N ASP A 177 -32.75 -13.47 -0.95
CA ASP A 177 -32.17 -14.39 -1.94
C ASP A 177 -33.00 -14.55 -3.21
N TYR A 178 -34.33 -14.45 -3.11
CA TYR A 178 -35.26 -14.61 -4.23
C TYR A 178 -35.28 -13.43 -5.22
N VAL A 179 -34.71 -12.26 -4.88
CA VAL A 179 -34.62 -11.12 -5.80
C VAL A 179 -33.62 -11.44 -6.92
N PRO A 180 -33.99 -11.37 -8.21
CA PRO A 180 -33.06 -11.58 -9.31
C PRO A 180 -31.85 -10.63 -9.24
N SER A 181 -30.65 -11.10 -9.60
CA SER A 181 -29.40 -10.31 -9.48
C SER A 181 -29.41 -9.00 -10.26
N ASN A 182 -30.23 -8.89 -11.31
CA ASN A 182 -30.41 -7.70 -12.14
C ASN A 182 -31.33 -6.64 -11.52
N GLU A 183 -32.05 -6.97 -10.45
CA GLU A 183 -32.94 -6.09 -9.69
C GLU A 183 -32.45 -5.88 -8.25
N ALA A 184 -31.33 -6.51 -7.90
CA ALA A 184 -30.77 -6.49 -6.57
C ALA A 184 -30.02 -5.17 -6.27
N ASN A 185 -30.25 -4.66 -5.07
CA ASN A 185 -29.43 -3.70 -4.37
C ASN A 185 -28.17 -4.38 -3.84
N TYR A 186 -27.05 -3.71 -4.07
CA TYR A 186 -25.74 -4.17 -3.64
C TYR A 186 -25.15 -3.16 -2.66
N SER A 187 -24.50 -3.69 -1.62
CA SER A 187 -23.70 -2.89 -0.68
C SER A 187 -22.60 -2.14 -1.42
N GLU A 188 -21.98 -1.18 -0.73
CA GLU A 188 -20.66 -0.67 -1.10
C GLU A 188 -19.61 -1.80 -1.19
N LEU A 189 -18.44 -1.49 -1.77
CA LEU A 189 -17.34 -2.44 -1.83
C LEU A 189 -16.76 -2.64 -0.43
N ARG A 190 -17.02 -3.81 0.16
CA ARG A 190 -16.50 -4.19 1.47
C ARG A 190 -15.42 -5.24 1.32
N TRP A 191 -14.36 -5.12 2.12
CA TRP A 191 -13.31 -6.13 2.15
C TRP A 191 -13.78 -7.38 2.89
N GLY A 192 -13.54 -8.55 2.30
CA GLY A 192 -13.78 -9.84 2.94
C GLY A 192 -14.41 -10.86 2.00
N LYS A 193 -15.32 -10.41 1.13
CA LYS A 193 -16.06 -11.28 0.20
C LYS A 193 -15.14 -12.10 -0.71
N ASN A 194 -14.12 -11.45 -1.28
CA ASN A 194 -13.18 -12.06 -2.23
C ASN A 194 -11.82 -12.32 -1.59
N LYS A 195 -11.75 -12.39 -0.26
CA LYS A 195 -10.51 -12.51 0.51
C LYS A 195 -9.73 -13.78 0.16
N SER A 196 -10.40 -14.90 -0.12
CA SER A 196 -9.76 -16.18 -0.48
C SER A 196 -8.88 -16.09 -1.72
N ASP A 197 -9.25 -15.24 -2.67
CA ASP A 197 -8.60 -15.12 -3.96
C ASP A 197 -7.66 -13.91 -4.04
N GLN A 198 -7.61 -13.09 -2.97
CA GLN A 198 -6.86 -11.84 -2.92
C GLN A 198 -5.38 -12.03 -3.26
N ASN A 199 -4.93 -11.34 -4.30
CA ASN A 199 -3.54 -11.39 -4.77
C ASN A 199 -2.87 -10.01 -4.93
N VAL A 200 -3.61 -8.93 -4.70
CA VAL A 200 -3.06 -7.58 -4.56
C VAL A 200 -3.22 -7.11 -3.11
N HIS A 201 -2.12 -6.67 -2.51
CA HIS A 201 -2.02 -6.41 -1.06
C HIS A 201 -1.38 -5.05 -0.79
N TYR A 202 -2.16 -4.10 -0.26
CA TYR A 202 -1.66 -2.78 0.12
C TYR A 202 -1.20 -2.80 1.58
N LEU A 203 0.09 -3.12 1.80
CA LEU A 203 0.66 -3.39 3.13
C LEU A 203 0.58 -2.21 4.09
N HIS A 204 0.61 -1.00 3.55
CA HIS A 204 0.50 0.25 4.32
C HIS A 204 -0.83 0.96 4.04
N GLY A 205 -1.77 0.31 3.35
CA GLY A 205 -3.02 0.91 2.91
C GLY A 205 -2.88 1.73 1.62
N THR A 206 -3.98 2.33 1.19
CA THR A 206 -4.05 3.15 -0.03
C THR A 206 -5.22 4.11 0.08
N LEU A 207 -5.14 5.22 -0.63
CA LEU A 207 -6.10 6.31 -0.57
C LEU A 207 -7.58 5.91 -0.75
N PRO A 208 -7.95 4.93 -1.60
CA PRO A 208 -9.35 4.55 -1.76
C PRO A 208 -9.91 3.69 -0.62
N PHE A 209 -9.09 3.24 0.34
CA PHE A 209 -9.56 2.32 1.38
C PHE A 209 -9.86 3.10 2.65
N PHE A 210 -11.03 2.89 3.24
CA PHE A 210 -11.52 3.60 4.40
C PHE A 210 -11.89 2.63 5.51
N ASP A 211 -11.65 3.04 6.75
CA ASP A 211 -12.16 2.33 7.92
C ASP A 211 -13.57 2.83 8.25
N GLY A 212 -14.58 2.01 7.97
CA GLY A 212 -15.98 2.24 8.33
C GLY A 212 -16.33 1.76 9.75
N GLY A 213 -15.32 1.49 10.59
CA GLY A 213 -15.44 1.00 11.96
C GLY A 213 -15.70 -0.50 12.04
N ILE A 214 -16.77 -0.99 11.41
CA ILE A 214 -17.05 -2.43 11.31
C ILE A 214 -16.39 -3.01 10.06
N ASP A 215 -16.54 -2.30 8.93
CA ASP A 215 -16.13 -2.75 7.62
C ASP A 215 -14.98 -1.91 7.05
N ILE A 216 -14.12 -2.56 6.26
CA ILE A 216 -13.17 -1.83 5.44
C ILE A 216 -13.83 -1.60 4.09
N ILE A 217 -13.96 -0.35 3.70
CA ILE A 217 -14.70 0.08 2.52
C ILE A 217 -13.72 0.57 1.47
N LYS A 218 -13.96 0.21 0.21
CA LYS A 218 -13.18 0.72 -0.93
C LYS A 218 -14.03 1.68 -1.75
N GLU A 219 -13.51 2.87 -1.95
CA GLU A 219 -14.03 3.81 -2.94
C GLU A 219 -13.60 3.43 -4.36
N GLU A 220 -14.52 3.64 -5.30
CA GLU A 220 -14.29 3.38 -6.72
C GLU A 220 -14.69 4.58 -7.57
N TYR A 221 -14.20 4.60 -8.82
CA TYR A 221 -14.68 5.58 -9.78
C TYR A 221 -16.15 5.32 -10.09
N THR A 222 -16.99 6.34 -9.95
CA THR A 222 -18.36 6.29 -10.45
C THR A 222 -18.46 7.07 -11.75
N THR A 223 -19.49 6.81 -12.55
CA THR A 223 -19.76 7.55 -13.79
C THR A 223 -20.16 9.02 -13.56
N LYS A 224 -20.34 9.46 -12.31
CA LYS A 224 -20.82 10.80 -11.93
C LYS A 224 -19.83 11.62 -11.10
N HIS A 225 -18.89 10.97 -10.39
CA HIS A 225 -17.95 11.63 -9.47
C HIS A 225 -16.53 11.10 -9.64
N TYR A 226 -15.55 12.00 -9.59
CA TYR A 226 -14.14 11.60 -9.60
C TYR A 226 -13.79 10.93 -8.27
N LEU A 227 -12.95 9.90 -8.29
CA LEU A 227 -12.55 9.16 -7.08
C LEU A 227 -12.07 10.07 -5.94
N LEU A 228 -11.34 11.15 -6.29
CA LEU A 228 -10.86 12.14 -5.32
C LEU A 228 -11.98 12.97 -4.69
N GLU A 229 -13.09 13.20 -5.39
CA GLU A 229 -14.27 13.87 -4.83
C GLU A 229 -14.96 12.99 -3.80
N ASN A 230 -15.16 11.70 -4.11
CA ASN A 230 -15.72 10.73 -3.17
C ASN A 230 -14.86 10.61 -1.91
N ILE A 231 -13.53 10.54 -2.08
CA ILE A 231 -12.57 10.51 -0.97
C ILE A 231 -12.72 11.77 -0.10
N LYS A 232 -12.88 12.94 -0.72
CA LYS A 232 -13.08 14.20 -0.02
C LYS A 232 -14.38 14.19 0.79
N GLU A 233 -15.49 13.72 0.21
CA GLU A 233 -16.78 13.62 0.88
C GLU A 233 -16.73 12.67 2.08
N ARG A 234 -16.08 11.50 1.95
CA ARG A 234 -15.86 10.59 3.08
C ARG A 234 -15.06 11.25 4.20
N MET A 235 -13.97 11.93 3.85
CA MET A 235 -13.18 12.67 4.83
C MET A 235 -14.05 13.71 5.53
N GLU A 236 -14.89 14.48 4.83
CA GLU A 236 -15.85 15.42 5.43
C GLU A 236 -16.79 14.73 6.44
N ASN A 237 -17.21 13.49 6.19
CA ASN A 237 -18.03 12.66 7.09
C ASN A 237 -17.26 11.98 8.24
N LYS A 238 -16.01 12.36 8.51
CA LYS A 238 -15.11 11.75 9.52
C LYS A 238 -14.71 10.31 9.21
N GLU A 239 -14.79 9.90 7.95
CA GLU A 239 -14.24 8.62 7.47
C GLU A 239 -12.88 8.86 6.85
N TYR A 240 -11.83 8.28 7.42
CA TYR A 240 -10.46 8.55 7.02
C TYR A 240 -9.88 7.38 6.20
N PRO A 241 -9.05 7.67 5.19
CA PRO A 241 -8.35 6.62 4.48
C PRO A 241 -7.46 5.81 5.42
N ILE A 242 -7.29 4.53 5.12
CA ILE A 242 -6.40 3.63 5.84
C ILE A 242 -5.00 3.84 5.28
N PHE A 243 -4.11 4.39 6.10
CA PHE A 243 -2.71 4.49 5.75
C PHE A 243 -1.78 4.44 6.97
N VAL A 244 -0.73 3.64 6.85
CA VAL A 244 0.30 3.47 7.89
C VAL A 244 1.40 4.51 7.69
N THR A 245 1.19 5.72 8.24
CA THR A 245 2.16 6.79 8.07
C THR A 245 3.43 6.59 8.91
N ALA A 246 4.36 7.54 8.79
CA ALA A 246 5.72 7.45 9.29
C ALA A 246 5.85 7.11 10.80
N GLY A 247 7.03 6.63 11.16
CA GLY A 247 7.29 5.97 12.43
C GLY A 247 8.33 4.88 12.23
N ASN A 248 8.85 4.33 13.33
CA ASN A 248 9.77 3.20 13.24
C ASN A 248 9.04 1.91 12.85
N GLY A 249 9.78 0.84 12.53
CA GLY A 249 9.16 -0.42 12.07
C GLY A 249 8.17 -1.04 13.07
N ARG A 250 8.35 -0.82 14.38
CA ARG A 250 7.45 -1.33 15.42
C ARG A 250 6.11 -0.59 15.44
N GLU A 251 6.15 0.72 15.37
CA GLU A 251 4.96 1.59 15.27
C GLU A 251 4.13 1.25 14.04
N LYS A 252 4.78 1.13 12.88
CA LYS A 252 4.12 0.69 11.64
C LYS A 252 3.47 -0.68 11.82
N LEU A 253 4.18 -1.64 12.43
CA LEU A 253 3.63 -2.97 12.67
C LEU A 253 2.43 -2.94 13.63
N MET A 254 2.45 -2.11 14.67
CA MET A 254 1.29 -1.94 15.55
C MET A 254 0.08 -1.43 14.76
N ASN A 255 0.24 -0.40 13.93
CA ASN A 255 -0.86 0.11 13.10
C ASN A 255 -1.41 -0.96 12.16
N ILE A 256 -0.53 -1.74 11.52
CA ILE A 256 -0.93 -2.87 10.66
C ILE A 256 -1.78 -3.89 11.44
N MET A 257 -1.37 -4.24 12.67
CA MET A 257 -2.06 -5.25 13.49
C MET A 257 -3.40 -4.79 14.06
N HIS A 258 -3.70 -3.48 14.09
CA HIS A 258 -4.99 -2.96 14.55
C HIS A 258 -6.02 -2.83 13.43
N ASN A 259 -5.63 -2.99 12.15
CA ASN A 259 -6.53 -2.94 11.02
C ASN A 259 -6.67 -4.32 10.36
N LYS A 260 -7.91 -4.82 10.20
CA LYS A 260 -8.19 -6.17 9.71
C LYS A 260 -7.65 -6.43 8.30
N TYR A 261 -7.70 -5.42 7.42
CA TYR A 261 -7.19 -5.52 6.05
C TYR A 261 -5.66 -5.58 6.02
N LEU A 262 -5.01 -4.65 6.74
CA LEU A 262 -3.54 -4.55 6.78
C LEU A 262 -2.93 -5.79 7.45
N THR A 263 -3.53 -6.28 8.52
CA THR A 263 -3.14 -7.54 9.18
C THR A 263 -3.13 -8.68 8.17
N TYR A 264 -4.20 -8.84 7.40
CA TYR A 264 -4.27 -9.89 6.40
C TYR A 264 -3.20 -9.75 5.32
N CYS A 265 -2.96 -8.54 4.82
CA CYS A 265 -1.90 -8.29 3.84
C CYS A 265 -0.51 -8.68 4.39
N TYR A 266 -0.22 -8.30 5.64
CA TYR A 266 1.03 -8.62 6.32
C TYR A 266 1.18 -10.12 6.57
N GLU A 267 0.12 -10.81 6.99
CA GLU A 267 0.11 -12.25 7.18
C GLU A 267 0.33 -13.02 5.87
N ASN A 268 -0.25 -12.55 4.77
CA ASN A 268 0.01 -13.10 3.43
C ASN A 268 1.48 -12.94 3.05
N LEU A 269 2.08 -11.77 3.27
CA LEU A 269 3.51 -11.58 3.06
C LEU A 269 4.35 -12.52 3.94
N CYS A 270 3.93 -12.76 5.19
CA CYS A 270 4.60 -13.71 6.08
C CYS A 270 4.46 -15.18 5.65
N ALA A 271 3.51 -15.49 4.77
CA ALA A 271 3.14 -16.84 4.39
C ALA A 271 3.55 -17.21 2.95
N ILE A 272 4.03 -16.25 2.14
CA ILE A 272 4.46 -16.53 0.77
C ILE A 272 5.54 -17.61 0.70
N GLN A 273 5.57 -18.31 -0.43
CA GLN A 273 6.51 -19.38 -0.73
C GLN A 273 7.21 -19.08 -2.07
N GLY A 274 8.23 -19.83 -2.46
CA GLY A 274 8.91 -19.59 -3.74
C GLY A 274 9.92 -18.44 -3.68
N SER A 275 9.70 -17.36 -4.42
CA SER A 275 10.62 -16.22 -4.51
C SER A 275 9.93 -14.87 -4.59
N LEU A 276 10.55 -13.88 -3.96
CA LEU A 276 10.06 -12.50 -3.95
C LEU A 276 10.97 -11.64 -4.83
N VAL A 277 10.38 -10.89 -5.75
CA VAL A 277 11.05 -9.85 -6.53
C VAL A 277 10.63 -8.50 -5.95
N THR A 278 11.56 -7.58 -5.76
CA THR A 278 11.23 -6.21 -5.31
C THR A 278 11.57 -5.19 -6.38
N PHE A 279 10.71 -4.19 -6.53
CA PHE A 279 10.92 -3.09 -7.46
C PHE A 279 10.65 -1.76 -6.76
N GLY A 280 11.64 -0.87 -6.76
CA GLY A 280 11.51 0.43 -6.11
C GLY A 280 11.40 0.39 -4.59
N PHE A 281 11.75 -0.73 -3.95
CA PHE A 281 11.73 -0.90 -2.49
C PHE A 281 13.15 -1.16 -1.98
N ASN A 282 13.74 -0.18 -1.28
CA ASN A 282 15.13 -0.23 -0.84
C ASN A 282 15.31 -0.70 0.62
N PHE A 283 14.25 -1.11 1.32
CA PHE A 283 14.34 -1.56 2.73
C PHE A 283 15.02 -0.52 3.64
N GLY A 284 14.45 0.68 3.73
CA GLY A 284 15.01 1.74 4.55
C GLY A 284 15.04 1.38 6.04
N GLN A 285 15.69 2.21 6.85
CA GLN A 285 15.81 2.01 8.30
C GLN A 285 14.47 1.87 9.05
N TYR A 286 13.37 2.32 8.45
CA TYR A 286 12.02 2.28 9.03
C TYR A 286 11.14 1.16 8.45
N ASP A 287 11.72 0.23 7.69
CA ASP A 287 11.01 -0.86 7.00
C ASP A 287 11.41 -2.25 7.51
N ASP A 288 11.99 -2.30 8.71
CA ASP A 288 12.44 -3.56 9.34
C ASP A 288 11.28 -4.56 9.53
N HIS A 289 10.04 -4.11 9.70
CA HIS A 289 8.85 -4.97 9.79
C HIS A 289 8.59 -5.78 8.50
N ILE A 290 8.97 -5.24 7.34
CA ILE A 290 8.87 -5.95 6.05
C ILE A 290 9.97 -7.03 5.96
N ILE A 291 11.19 -6.73 6.42
CA ILE A 291 12.26 -7.72 6.52
C ILE A 291 11.85 -8.85 7.48
N GLU A 292 11.22 -8.52 8.60
CA GLU A 292 10.68 -9.50 9.55
C GLU A 292 9.59 -10.38 8.92
N ALA A 293 8.69 -9.81 8.12
CA ALA A 293 7.67 -10.57 7.40
C ALA A 293 8.30 -11.57 6.41
N ILE A 294 9.25 -11.10 5.60
CA ILE A 294 10.02 -11.92 4.67
C ILE A 294 10.74 -13.04 5.41
N ASN A 295 11.35 -12.73 6.56
CA ASN A 295 12.02 -13.70 7.41
C ASN A 295 11.06 -14.76 7.97
N LYS A 296 9.81 -14.40 8.31
CA LYS A 296 8.77 -15.36 8.72
C LYS A 296 8.37 -16.28 7.56
N ALA A 297 8.39 -15.80 6.32
CA ALA A 297 8.12 -16.60 5.11
C ALA A 297 9.22 -17.62 4.79
N THR A 298 10.43 -17.49 5.36
CA THR A 298 11.52 -18.47 5.19
C THR A 298 11.35 -19.76 5.98
N LYS A 299 10.34 -19.84 6.87
CA LYS A 299 10.02 -21.06 7.61
C LYS A 299 9.29 -22.04 6.69
N PHE A 300 9.59 -23.33 6.80
CA PHE A 300 8.88 -24.37 6.06
C PHE A 300 7.41 -24.41 6.46
N ARG A 301 6.54 -24.49 5.46
CA ARG A 301 5.09 -24.61 5.56
C ARG A 301 4.61 -25.56 4.47
N GLU A 302 3.51 -26.26 4.73
CA GLU A 302 2.86 -27.07 3.70
C GLU A 302 2.19 -26.14 2.67
N ASP A 303 2.31 -26.46 1.40
CA ASP A 303 1.52 -25.85 0.33
C ASP A 303 0.14 -26.55 0.21
N ALA A 304 -0.68 -26.09 -0.73
CA ALA A 304 -2.01 -26.67 -0.97
C ALA A 304 -1.99 -28.15 -1.41
N GLN A 305 -0.82 -28.67 -1.81
CA GLN A 305 -0.60 -30.07 -2.19
C GLN A 305 0.09 -30.88 -1.08
N GLY A 306 0.32 -30.29 0.09
CA GLY A 306 0.98 -30.93 1.22
C GLY A 306 2.51 -30.98 1.13
N ASN A 307 3.13 -30.30 0.17
CA ASN A 307 4.60 -30.25 0.08
C ASN A 307 5.15 -29.20 1.03
N LEU A 308 6.20 -29.56 1.78
CA LEU A 308 6.92 -28.60 2.61
C LEU A 308 7.77 -27.68 1.74
N THR A 309 7.44 -26.40 1.75
CA THR A 309 8.13 -25.36 0.99
C THR A 309 8.23 -24.07 1.82
N LYS A 310 8.93 -23.06 1.28
CA LYS A 310 9.20 -21.80 1.96
C LYS A 310 9.54 -20.71 0.94
N LEU A 311 9.75 -19.49 1.41
CA LEU A 311 10.45 -18.47 0.63
C LEU A 311 11.96 -18.81 0.54
N TYR A 312 12.44 -19.08 -0.66
CA TYR A 312 13.83 -19.51 -0.90
C TYR A 312 14.77 -18.33 -1.13
N SER A 313 14.32 -17.34 -1.89
CA SER A 313 15.14 -16.22 -2.33
C SER A 313 14.36 -14.95 -2.50
N ILE A 314 15.07 -13.84 -2.34
CA ILE A 314 14.64 -12.51 -2.71
C ILE A 314 15.56 -11.93 -3.80
N TYR A 315 14.97 -11.21 -4.75
CA TYR A 315 15.66 -10.50 -5.82
C TYR A 315 15.32 -9.03 -5.66
N ILE A 316 16.32 -8.22 -5.28
CA ILE A 316 16.14 -6.82 -4.93
C ILE A 316 16.60 -5.96 -6.09
N GLY A 317 15.69 -5.16 -6.64
CA GLY A 317 15.99 -4.22 -7.71
C GLY A 317 16.76 -3.01 -7.19
N VAL A 318 17.96 -2.76 -7.73
CA VAL A 318 18.82 -1.62 -7.39
C VAL A 318 18.97 -0.69 -8.60
N TYR A 319 19.05 0.64 -8.38
CA TYR A 319 19.20 1.64 -9.45
C TYR A 319 20.62 2.21 -9.56
N SER A 320 21.40 2.06 -8.50
CA SER A 320 22.73 2.63 -8.34
C SER A 320 23.66 1.70 -7.55
N ASP A 321 24.97 1.91 -7.67
CA ASP A 321 25.98 1.19 -6.89
C ASP A 321 25.80 1.46 -5.37
N SER A 322 25.36 2.66 -4.98
CA SER A 322 25.07 2.98 -3.58
C SER A 322 23.87 2.19 -3.02
N ASP A 323 22.85 1.92 -3.82
CA ASP A 323 21.74 1.05 -3.41
C ASP A 323 22.24 -0.38 -3.20
N ALA A 324 23.07 -0.88 -4.12
CA ALA A 324 23.66 -2.20 -3.99
C ALA A 324 24.53 -2.31 -2.72
N GLU A 325 25.39 -1.33 -2.45
CA GLU A 325 26.19 -1.26 -1.23
C GLU A 325 25.34 -1.22 0.04
N TYR A 326 24.25 -0.45 0.02
CA TYR A 326 23.31 -0.40 1.13
C TYR A 326 22.65 -1.77 1.38
N ILE A 327 22.12 -2.41 0.34
CA ILE A 327 21.49 -3.74 0.47
C ILE A 327 22.52 -4.78 0.95
N GLU A 328 23.77 -4.71 0.50
CA GLU A 328 24.85 -5.54 1.03
C GLU A 328 25.09 -5.33 2.53
N SER A 329 25.06 -4.08 2.99
CA SER A 329 25.24 -3.75 4.42
C SER A 329 24.15 -4.37 5.32
N ILE A 330 22.93 -4.50 4.78
CA ILE A 330 21.77 -5.09 5.49
C ILE A 330 21.50 -6.55 5.12
N ARG A 331 22.27 -7.16 4.21
CA ARG A 331 22.09 -8.54 3.73
C ARG A 331 21.93 -9.55 4.88
N LYS A 332 22.69 -9.37 5.96
CA LYS A 332 22.66 -10.21 7.16
C LYS A 332 21.32 -10.18 7.92
N LYS A 333 20.46 -9.19 7.68
CA LYS A 333 19.11 -9.12 8.26
C LYS A 333 18.17 -10.13 7.62
N PHE A 334 18.46 -10.61 6.40
CA PHE A 334 17.61 -11.57 5.68
C PHE A 334 17.99 -13.02 5.99
N LYS A 335 16.99 -13.88 6.14
CA LYS A 335 17.14 -15.33 6.38
C LYS A 335 17.02 -16.18 5.10
N CYS A 336 16.76 -15.55 3.96
CA CYS A 336 16.73 -16.18 2.63
C CYS A 336 17.91 -15.73 1.77
N LYS A 337 18.09 -16.37 0.60
CA LYS A 337 19.13 -15.95 -0.35
C LYS A 337 18.77 -14.60 -0.97
N VAL A 338 19.62 -13.60 -0.77
CA VAL A 338 19.48 -12.26 -1.37
C VAL A 338 20.26 -12.21 -2.69
N ASN A 339 19.62 -11.75 -3.75
CA ASN A 339 20.21 -11.51 -5.06
C ASN A 339 19.85 -10.08 -5.50
N LEU A 340 20.70 -9.45 -6.31
CA LEU A 340 20.47 -8.09 -6.82
C LEU A 340 20.23 -8.14 -8.31
N PHE A 341 19.39 -7.25 -8.82
CA PHE A 341 19.24 -7.03 -10.26
C PHE A 341 19.14 -5.53 -10.57
N ASP A 342 19.53 -5.14 -11.78
CA ASP A 342 19.42 -3.76 -12.23
C ASP A 342 17.95 -3.45 -12.57
N SER A 343 17.33 -2.59 -11.76
CA SER A 343 15.93 -2.15 -11.95
C SER A 343 15.68 -1.53 -13.32
N LYS A 344 16.69 -0.92 -13.96
CA LYS A 344 16.55 -0.28 -15.28
C LYS A 344 16.27 -1.31 -16.38
N THR A 345 16.68 -2.55 -16.17
CA THR A 345 16.45 -3.63 -17.14
C THR A 345 15.03 -4.18 -17.11
N ALA A 346 14.22 -3.85 -16.08
CA ALA A 346 12.84 -4.32 -15.97
C ALA A 346 11.86 -3.60 -16.91
N LYS A 347 12.23 -2.40 -17.40
CA LYS A 347 11.45 -1.63 -18.39
C LYS A 347 9.95 -1.56 -18.06
N VAL A 348 9.64 -1.27 -16.80
CA VAL A 348 8.26 -1.34 -16.28
C VAL A 348 7.28 -0.45 -17.06
N TRP A 349 7.76 0.66 -17.64
CA TRP A 349 6.94 1.63 -18.35
C TRP A 349 7.23 1.70 -19.86
N GLU A 350 7.94 0.72 -20.42
CA GLU A 350 8.43 0.71 -21.82
C GLU A 350 8.13 -0.58 -22.57
#